data_AF-A0A673W5P8-F1
#
_entry.id   AF-A0A673W5P8-F1
#
_cell.length_a   1.000
_cell.length_b   1.000
_cell.length_c   1.000
_cell.angle_alpha   90.00
_cell.angle_beta   90.00
_cell.angle_gamma   90.00
#
_symmetry.space_group_name_H-M   'P 1'
#
loop_
_entity.id
_entity.type
_entity.pdbx_description
1 polymer ?
#
loop_
_entity_poly.entity_id
_entity_poly.type
_entity_poly.pdbx_seq_one_letter_code
_entity_poly.pdbx_strand_id
1 'polypeptide(L)'
;MGLFGKTHDKPPKDLVNEWSLKIRKEMRVIDRQIRDIQREEEKVKRSIKDAAKKGHRDVCVVLAKEMIQSKRAVSKLYASKAQMNSVLLSMKNQLSVLRVAGALQKSTEVMKAMQSLVKIPEIQGTMRELSKEMMKLVLSHRCNSCTDSGEAKIESHGSSETRPSQAALLLDTLLT
;
A
#
# COMPACT_ATOMS: atom_id res chain seq x y z
N MET A 1 30.76 36.98 14.57
CA MET A 1 30.64 35.72 15.34
C MET A 1 29.65 34.82 14.63
N GLY A 2 29.86 33.49 14.68
CA GLY A 2 29.35 32.47 13.76
C GLY A 2 27.85 32.51 13.45
N LEU A 3 27.42 32.28 12.20
CA LEU A 3 27.53 31.01 11.47
C LEU A 3 26.77 29.90 12.21
N PHE A 4 25.44 29.84 12.08
CA PHE A 4 24.65 28.60 12.00
C PHE A 4 23.19 28.98 11.70
N GLY A 5 22.87 29.08 10.41
CA GLY A 5 21.51 28.90 9.95
C GLY A 5 21.04 27.52 10.38
N LYS A 6 20.22 27.44 11.42
CA LYS A 6 19.51 26.23 11.78
C LYS A 6 18.55 25.96 10.61
N THR A 7 18.95 25.08 9.70
CA THR A 7 17.97 24.35 8.90
C THR A 7 16.96 23.78 9.90
N HIS A 8 15.69 24.08 9.68
CA HIS A 8 14.60 23.66 10.54
C HIS A 8 14.36 22.15 10.31
N ASP A 9 15.38 21.34 10.55
CA ASP A 9 15.31 19.89 10.42
C ASP A 9 14.61 19.39 11.67
N LYS A 10 13.31 19.12 11.53
CA LYS A 10 12.50 18.43 12.55
C LYS A 10 13.30 17.23 13.08
N PRO A 11 13.33 16.97 14.38
CA PRO A 11 14.11 15.86 14.91
C PRO A 11 13.61 14.54 14.31
N PRO A 12 14.49 13.53 14.11
CA PRO A 12 14.14 12.26 13.46
C PRO A 12 12.90 11.57 14.04
N LYS A 13 12.71 11.70 15.36
CA LYS A 13 11.55 11.18 16.09
C LYS A 13 10.24 11.81 15.60
N ASP A 14 10.22 13.12 15.37
CA ASP A 14 9.02 13.84 14.94
C ASP A 14 8.67 13.52 13.49
N LEU A 15 9.68 13.32 12.64
CA LEU A 15 9.50 12.88 11.26
C LEU A 15 8.92 11.47 11.18
N VAL A 16 9.44 10.52 11.97
CA VAL A 16 8.88 9.16 12.05
C VAL A 16 7.43 9.17 12.55
N ASN A 17 7.10 10.04 13.51
CA ASN A 17 5.73 10.22 13.97
C ASN A 17 4.83 10.81 12.87
N GLU A 18 5.29 11.83 12.16
CA GLU A 18 4.58 12.46 11.05
C GLU A 18 4.27 11.45 9.94
N TRP A 19 5.26 10.65 9.53
CA TRP A 19 5.06 9.59 8.54
C TRP A 19 4.09 8.52 9.04
N SER A 20 4.22 8.12 10.30
CA SER A 20 3.31 7.16 10.92
C SER A 20 1.86 7.68 10.95
N LEU A 21 1.65 8.99 11.05
CA LEU A 21 0.33 9.61 10.95
C LEU A 21 -0.18 9.65 9.51
N LYS A 22 0.67 10.05 8.55
CA LYS A 22 0.36 10.04 7.11
C LYS A 22 -0.05 8.63 6.67
N ILE A 23 0.73 7.60 6.97
CA ILE A 23 0.40 6.20 6.63
C ILE A 23 -0.94 5.77 7.24
N ARG A 24 -1.21 6.09 8.51
CA ARG A 24 -2.51 5.78 9.12
C ARG A 24 -3.67 6.52 8.46
N LYS A 25 -3.46 7.73 7.93
CA LYS A 25 -4.48 8.45 7.17
C LYS A 25 -4.80 7.71 5.87
N GLU A 26 -3.79 7.30 5.13
CA GLU A 26 -3.93 6.53 3.88
C GLU A 26 -4.58 5.16 4.11
N MET A 27 -4.26 4.48 5.23
CA MET A 27 -4.96 3.25 5.64
C MET A 27 -6.47 3.43 5.75
N ARG A 28 -6.93 4.58 6.29
CA ARG A 28 -8.36 4.88 6.40
C ARG A 28 -9.00 5.20 5.05
N VAL A 29 -8.23 5.71 4.08
CA VAL A 29 -8.70 5.89 2.69
C VAL A 29 -8.97 4.53 2.08
N ILE A 30 -8.03 3.59 2.21
CA ILE A 30 -8.20 2.20 1.73
C ILE A 30 -9.39 1.52 2.40
N ASP A 31 -9.56 1.68 3.72
CA ASP A 31 -10.72 1.13 4.43
C ASP A 31 -12.06 1.73 3.99
N ARG A 32 -12.08 2.98 3.52
CA ARG A 32 -13.28 3.55 2.89
C ARG A 32 -13.53 2.91 1.52
N GLN A 33 -12.50 2.79 0.69
CA GLN A 33 -12.61 2.20 -0.64
C GLN A 33 -13.07 0.75 -0.62
N ILE A 34 -12.55 -0.06 0.33
CA ILE A 34 -13.01 -1.43 0.51
C ILE A 34 -14.52 -1.45 0.81
N ARG A 35 -15.00 -0.59 1.71
CA ARG A 35 -16.43 -0.48 2.03
C ARG A 35 -17.26 0.01 0.85
N ASP A 36 -16.74 0.94 0.07
CA ASP A 36 -17.44 1.47 -1.11
C ASP A 36 -17.60 0.39 -2.18
N ILE A 37 -16.54 -0.37 -2.46
CA ILE A 37 -16.59 -1.50 -3.41
C ILE A 37 -17.53 -2.60 -2.90
N GLN A 38 -17.47 -2.95 -1.61
CA GLN A 38 -18.37 -3.97 -1.04
C GLN A 38 -19.84 -3.58 -1.13
N ARG A 39 -20.17 -2.29 -0.91
CA ARG A 39 -21.54 -1.79 -1.10
C ARG A 39 -21.99 -1.89 -2.56
N GLU A 40 -21.09 -1.67 -3.51
CA GLU A 40 -21.41 -1.82 -4.92
C GLU A 40 -21.55 -3.30 -5.31
N GLU A 41 -20.72 -4.20 -4.76
CA GLU A 41 -20.86 -5.65 -4.92
C GLU A 41 -22.25 -6.14 -4.47
N GLU A 42 -22.79 -5.61 -3.37
CA GLU A 42 -24.14 -5.96 -2.91
C GLU A 42 -25.22 -5.57 -3.93
N LYS A 43 -25.09 -4.43 -4.60
CA LYS A 43 -26.02 -3.99 -5.65
C LYS A 43 -25.90 -4.88 -6.88
N VAL A 44 -24.67 -5.14 -7.35
CA VAL A 44 -24.41 -6.03 -8.49
C VAL A 44 -24.97 -7.42 -8.21
N LYS A 45 -24.85 -7.94 -6.99
CA LYS A 45 -25.44 -9.22 -6.58
C LYS A 45 -26.97 -9.23 -6.71
N ARG A 46 -27.66 -8.14 -6.36
CA ARG A 46 -29.12 -8.01 -6.56
C ARG A 46 -29.46 -7.98 -8.05
N SER A 47 -28.73 -7.20 -8.84
CA SER A 47 -28.90 -7.11 -10.29
C SER A 47 -28.69 -8.45 -11.00
N ILE A 48 -27.71 -9.26 -10.58
CA ILE A 48 -27.50 -10.62 -11.10
C ILE A 48 -28.73 -11.49 -10.84
N LYS A 49 -29.27 -11.47 -9.61
CA LYS A 49 -30.47 -12.26 -9.26
C LYS A 49 -31.69 -11.84 -10.07
N ASP A 50 -31.89 -10.54 -10.27
CA ASP A 50 -33.01 -10.03 -11.05
C ASP A 50 -32.87 -10.33 -12.54
N ALA A 51 -31.66 -10.23 -13.11
CA ALA A 51 -31.38 -10.62 -14.49
C ALA A 51 -31.54 -12.13 -14.71
N ALA A 52 -31.15 -12.96 -13.74
CA ALA A 52 -31.31 -14.40 -13.79
C ALA A 52 -32.78 -14.82 -13.81
N LYS A 53 -33.64 -14.19 -12.99
CA LYS A 53 -35.10 -14.43 -13.00
C LYS A 53 -35.75 -14.10 -14.35
N LYS A 54 -35.23 -13.11 -15.06
CA LYS A 54 -35.72 -12.68 -16.38
C LYS A 54 -35.15 -13.51 -17.54
N GLY A 55 -34.23 -14.45 -17.27
CA GLY A 55 -33.61 -15.28 -18.30
C GLY A 55 -32.55 -14.56 -19.16
N HIS A 56 -32.11 -13.36 -18.79
CA HIS A 56 -31.11 -12.60 -19.54
C HIS A 56 -29.69 -13.11 -19.26
N ARG A 57 -29.29 -14.20 -19.92
CA ARG A 57 -27.98 -14.85 -19.73
C ARG A 57 -26.80 -13.91 -20.00
N ASP A 58 -26.84 -13.12 -21.07
CA ASP A 58 -25.72 -12.24 -21.44
C ASP A 58 -25.45 -11.17 -20.37
N VAL A 59 -26.53 -10.61 -19.80
CA VAL A 59 -26.45 -9.63 -18.70
C VAL A 59 -25.83 -10.27 -17.45
N CYS A 60 -26.23 -11.50 -17.10
CA CYS A 60 -25.65 -12.22 -15.97
C CYS A 60 -24.14 -12.45 -16.15
N VAL A 61 -23.68 -12.78 -17.36
CA VAL A 61 -22.24 -13.00 -17.63
C VAL A 61 -21.44 -11.70 -17.48
N VAL A 62 -21.96 -10.58 -17.96
CA VAL A 62 -21.29 -9.27 -17.82
C VAL A 62 -21.21 -8.86 -16.34
N LEU A 63 -22.31 -8.95 -15.60
CA LEU A 63 -22.34 -8.61 -14.17
C LEU A 63 -21.48 -9.56 -13.32
N ALA A 64 -21.39 -10.84 -13.69
CA ALA A 64 -20.49 -11.79 -13.03
C ALA A 64 -19.01 -11.43 -13.25
N LYS A 65 -18.64 -11.00 -14.47
CA LYS A 65 -17.29 -10.48 -14.75
C LYS A 65 -16.96 -9.26 -13.89
N GLU A 66 -17.90 -8.35 -13.74
CA GLU A 66 -17.77 -7.17 -12.87
C GLU A 66 -17.58 -7.58 -11.40
N MET A 67 -18.35 -8.54 -10.90
CA MET A 67 -18.20 -9.10 -9.55
C MET A 67 -16.80 -9.66 -9.29
N ILE A 68 -16.22 -10.40 -10.25
CA ILE A 68 -14.86 -10.94 -10.14
C ILE A 68 -13.83 -9.81 -10.10
N GLN A 69 -14.02 -8.76 -10.89
CA GLN A 69 -13.13 -7.60 -10.91
C GLN A 69 -13.17 -6.86 -9.57
N SER A 70 -14.36 -6.63 -9.00
CA SER A 70 -14.53 -6.02 -7.67
C SER A 70 -13.80 -6.83 -6.59
N LYS A 71 -13.97 -8.16 -6.57
CA LYS A 71 -13.26 -9.03 -5.62
C LYS A 71 -11.75 -8.96 -5.75
N ARG A 72 -11.23 -8.90 -6.98
CA ARG A 72 -9.79 -8.72 -7.25
C ARG A 72 -9.29 -7.36 -6.77
N ALA A 73 -10.09 -6.30 -6.95
CA ALA A 73 -9.77 -4.97 -6.45
C ALA A 73 -9.71 -4.95 -4.91
N VAL A 74 -10.71 -5.54 -4.23
CA VAL A 74 -10.74 -5.67 -2.76
C VAL A 74 -9.54 -6.47 -2.24
N SER A 75 -9.22 -7.60 -2.87
CA SER A 75 -8.05 -8.41 -2.50
C SER A 75 -6.74 -7.62 -2.60
N LYS A 76 -6.58 -6.83 -3.67
CA LYS A 76 -5.42 -5.95 -3.84
C LYS A 76 -5.36 -4.89 -2.72
N LEU A 77 -6.47 -4.25 -2.40
CA LEU A 77 -6.55 -3.25 -1.32
C LEU A 77 -6.22 -3.84 0.06
N TYR A 78 -6.62 -5.08 0.36
CA TYR A 78 -6.21 -5.77 1.59
C TYR A 78 -4.71 -6.06 1.62
N ALA A 79 -4.12 -6.51 0.49
CA ALA A 79 -2.68 -6.70 0.39
C ALA A 79 -1.94 -5.38 0.64
N SER A 80 -2.41 -4.28 0.06
CA SER A 80 -1.91 -2.93 0.32
C SER A 80 -1.97 -2.54 1.79
N LYS A 81 -3.09 -2.84 2.47
CA LYS A 81 -3.24 -2.60 3.91
C LYS A 81 -2.21 -3.35 4.73
N ALA A 82 -1.94 -4.62 4.39
CA ALA A 82 -0.90 -5.41 5.04
C ALA A 82 0.50 -4.79 4.84
N GLN A 83 0.81 -4.29 3.63
CA GLN A 83 2.08 -3.62 3.35
C GLN A 83 2.22 -2.32 4.16
N MET A 84 1.17 -1.50 4.29
CA MET A 84 1.20 -0.31 5.16
C MET A 84 1.40 -0.66 6.64
N ASN A 85 0.81 -1.74 7.12
CA ASN A 85 1.04 -2.23 8.49
C ASN A 85 2.50 -2.64 8.70
N SER A 86 3.11 -3.31 7.72
CA SER A 86 4.53 -3.65 7.75
C SER A 86 5.40 -2.39 7.88
N VAL A 87 5.16 -1.39 7.03
CA VAL A 87 5.87 -0.10 7.12
C VAL A 87 5.69 0.55 8.50
N LEU A 88 4.48 0.54 9.05
CA LEU A 88 4.20 1.11 10.37
C LEU A 88 4.96 0.39 11.50
N LEU A 89 5.06 -0.94 11.43
CA LEU A 89 5.83 -1.74 12.38
C LEU A 89 7.33 -1.39 12.27
N SER A 90 7.86 -1.27 11.06
CA SER A 90 9.24 -0.86 10.86
C SER A 90 9.49 0.57 11.34
N MET A 91 8.54 1.51 11.19
CA MET A 91 8.64 2.86 11.76
C MET A 91 8.70 2.81 13.29
N LYS A 92 7.90 1.96 13.93
CA LYS A 92 7.98 1.71 15.38
C LYS A 92 9.35 1.15 15.76
N ASN A 93 9.92 0.25 14.96
CA ASN A 93 11.27 -0.25 15.17
C ASN A 93 12.32 0.87 15.04
N GLN A 94 12.20 1.76 14.04
CA GLN A 94 13.09 2.91 13.88
C GLN A 94 13.08 3.84 15.11
N LEU A 95 11.95 4.01 15.79
CA LEU A 95 11.91 4.75 17.05
C LEU A 95 12.71 4.07 18.17
N SER A 96 12.69 2.74 18.24
CA SER A 96 13.52 1.99 19.19
C SER A 96 15.01 2.11 18.85
N VAL A 97 15.35 1.97 17.57
CA VAL A 97 16.74 2.15 17.07
C VAL A 97 17.23 3.56 17.37
N LEU A 98 16.41 4.60 17.17
CA LEU A 98 16.77 5.98 17.51
C LEU A 98 17.10 6.18 18.99
N ARG A 99 16.43 5.47 19.91
CA ARG A 99 16.73 5.57 21.35
C ARG A 99 18.07 4.95 21.72
N VAL A 100 18.48 3.90 21.01
CA VAL A 100 19.70 3.13 21.33
C VAL A 100 20.90 3.65 20.53
N ALA A 101 20.74 3.82 19.23
CA ALA A 101 21.81 4.19 18.30
C ALA A 101 21.85 5.69 17.97
N GLY A 102 20.83 6.48 18.33
CA GLY A 102 20.78 7.92 18.04
C GLY A 102 20.55 8.30 16.57
N ALA A 103 20.49 7.33 15.66
CA ALA A 103 20.35 7.55 14.22
C ALA A 103 19.31 6.61 13.58
N LEU A 104 18.72 7.06 12.46
CA LEU A 104 17.83 6.22 11.64
C LEU A 104 18.64 5.23 10.80
N GLN A 105 18.16 3.99 10.71
CA GLN A 105 18.76 2.96 9.87
C GLN A 105 18.01 2.79 8.55
N LYS A 106 18.75 2.44 7.49
CA LYS A 106 18.18 1.99 6.22
C LYS A 106 17.42 0.69 6.44
N SER A 107 16.12 0.67 6.15
CA SER A 107 15.33 -0.56 6.15
C SER A 107 14.95 -0.94 4.72
N THR A 108 15.52 -2.04 4.24
CA THR A 108 15.21 -2.63 2.93
C THR A 108 13.77 -3.14 2.88
N GLU A 109 13.26 -3.67 3.98
CA GLU A 109 11.88 -4.13 4.12
C GLU A 109 10.88 -2.98 3.92
N VAL A 110 11.14 -1.82 4.55
CA VAL A 110 10.29 -0.64 4.35
C VAL A 110 10.35 -0.20 2.90
N MET A 111 11.53 -0.11 2.30
CA MET A 111 11.65 0.31 0.89
C MET A 111 10.88 -0.63 -0.05
N LYS A 112 10.96 -1.95 0.18
CA LYS A 112 10.22 -2.95 -0.59
C LYS A 112 8.70 -2.81 -0.41
N ALA A 113 8.23 -2.70 0.83
CA ALA A 113 6.81 -2.50 1.12
C ALA A 113 6.30 -1.18 0.51
N MET A 114 7.07 -0.10 0.62
CA MET A 114 6.75 1.20 0.04
C MET A 114 6.67 1.15 -1.48
N GLN A 115 7.60 0.46 -2.13
CA GLN A 115 7.59 0.30 -3.60
C GLN A 115 6.34 -0.44 -4.08
N SER A 116 5.85 -1.42 -3.32
CA SER A 116 4.60 -2.10 -3.64
C SER A 116 3.39 -1.17 -3.50
N LEU A 117 3.43 -0.24 -2.54
CA LEU A 117 2.34 0.70 -2.26
C LEU A 117 2.23 1.81 -3.32
N VAL A 118 3.34 2.22 -3.95
CA VAL A 118 3.34 3.24 -5.03
C VAL A 118 2.58 2.76 -6.28
N LYS A 119 2.27 1.46 -6.39
CA LYS A 119 1.49 0.89 -7.51
C LYS A 119 -0.02 1.05 -7.34
N ILE A 120 -0.48 1.54 -6.20
CA ILE A 120 -1.90 1.73 -5.87
C ILE A 120 -2.27 3.17 -6.19
N PRO A 121 -3.10 3.44 -7.22
CA PRO A 121 -3.32 4.79 -7.72
C PRO A 121 -3.83 5.75 -6.64
N GLU A 122 -4.59 5.25 -5.68
CA GLU A 122 -5.29 6.08 -4.70
C GLU A 122 -4.38 6.62 -3.59
N ILE A 123 -3.24 5.97 -3.34
CA ILE A 123 -2.23 6.39 -2.35
C ILE A 123 -0.86 6.64 -2.99
N GLN A 124 -0.79 6.63 -4.33
CA GLN A 124 0.47 6.68 -5.06
C GLN A 124 1.25 7.97 -4.80
N GLY A 125 0.56 9.11 -4.80
CA GLY A 125 1.19 10.42 -4.60
C GLY A 125 1.82 10.52 -3.21
N THR A 126 1.01 10.25 -2.19
CA THR A 126 1.42 10.31 -0.78
C THR A 126 2.55 9.34 -0.47
N MET A 127 2.49 8.10 -0.98
CA MET A 127 3.54 7.12 -0.76
C MET A 127 4.84 7.44 -1.52
N ARG A 128 4.76 8.02 -2.72
CA ARG A 128 5.95 8.46 -3.45
C ARG A 128 6.66 9.60 -2.73
N GLU A 129 5.91 10.56 -2.19
CA GLU A 129 6.46 11.67 -1.39
C GLU A 129 7.12 11.17 -0.11
N LEU A 130 6.41 10.32 0.65
CA LEU A 130 6.95 9.69 1.86
C LEU A 130 8.23 8.89 1.57
N SER A 131 8.29 8.16 0.45
CA SER A 131 9.49 7.42 0.05
C SER A 131 10.69 8.34 -0.20
N LYS A 132 10.47 9.50 -0.84
CA LYS A 132 11.50 10.52 -1.06
C LYS A 132 11.96 11.15 0.25
N GLU A 133 11.03 11.54 1.12
CA GLU A 133 11.34 12.11 2.44
C GLU A 133 12.20 11.15 3.27
N MET A 134 11.81 9.86 3.30
CA MET A 134 12.52 8.85 4.07
C MET A 134 13.92 8.58 3.53
N MET A 135 14.10 8.55 2.21
CA MET A 135 15.42 8.41 1.57
C MET A 135 16.31 9.62 1.86
N LYS A 136 15.77 10.85 1.81
CA LYS A 136 16.51 12.08 2.08
C LYS A 136 17.09 12.10 3.50
N LEU A 137 16.29 11.73 4.51
CA LEU A 137 16.74 11.77 5.90
C LEU A 137 17.78 10.72 6.23
N VAL A 138 17.61 9.52 5.67
CA VAL A 138 18.62 8.47 5.76
C VAL A 138 19.95 8.92 5.16
N LEU A 139 19.93 9.67 4.05
CA LEU A 139 21.13 10.19 3.41
C LEU A 139 21.74 11.34 4.23
N SER A 140 20.90 12.24 4.74
CA SER A 140 21.32 13.40 5.53
C SER A 140 21.92 13.02 6.88
N HIS A 141 21.34 12.04 7.59
CA HIS A 141 21.86 11.55 8.87
C HIS A 141 23.07 10.61 8.72
N ARG A 142 23.36 10.11 7.51
CA ARG A 142 24.54 9.28 7.24
C ARG A 142 25.82 10.10 7.04
N CYS A 143 25.73 11.41 6.84
CA CYS A 143 26.91 12.26 6.65
C CYS A 143 27.70 12.59 7.94
N ASN A 144 27.25 12.16 9.14
CA ASN A 144 28.01 12.39 10.38
C ASN A 144 28.75 11.16 10.92
N SER A 145 28.60 9.97 10.34
CA SER A 145 29.41 8.82 10.75
C SER A 145 29.49 7.72 9.69
N CYS A 146 30.67 7.68 9.08
CA CYS A 146 31.31 6.52 8.48
C CYS A 146 30.79 5.98 7.13
N THR A 147 31.80 5.91 6.26
CA THR A 147 31.96 5.24 4.98
C THR A 147 31.55 3.77 4.94
N ASP A 148 31.12 3.39 3.75
CA ASP A 148 31.17 2.07 3.10
C ASP A 148 30.09 1.01 3.42
N SER A 149 29.61 0.41 2.32
CA SER A 149 29.11 -0.96 2.13
C SER A 149 27.93 -1.02 1.15
N GLY A 150 28.26 -1.30 -0.12
CA GLY A 150 27.53 -2.26 -0.94
C GLY A 150 26.26 -1.79 -1.65
N GLU A 151 26.42 -1.38 -2.91
CA GLU A 151 25.35 -1.38 -3.89
C GLU A 151 24.88 -2.82 -4.14
N ALA A 152 23.61 -3.11 -3.84
CA ALA A 152 22.96 -4.35 -4.26
C ALA A 152 22.03 -4.06 -5.44
N LYS A 153 22.40 -4.64 -6.58
CA LYS A 153 21.82 -4.54 -7.91
C LYS A 153 20.32 -4.87 -7.90
N ILE A 154 19.55 -4.05 -8.61
CA ILE A 154 18.13 -4.25 -8.88
C ILE A 154 18.02 -5.31 -9.99
N GLU A 155 17.59 -6.52 -9.64
CA GLU A 155 17.05 -7.46 -10.63
C GLU A 155 15.54 -7.32 -10.69
N SER A 156 15.09 -6.84 -11.85
CA SER A 156 13.71 -6.88 -12.29
C SER A 156 13.32 -8.31 -12.65
N HIS A 157 12.27 -8.84 -12.03
CA HIS A 157 11.46 -9.87 -12.69
C HIS A 157 10.00 -9.45 -12.70
N GLY A 158 9.54 -9.14 -13.91
CA GLY A 158 8.12 -9.19 -14.26
C GLY A 158 7.72 -10.61 -14.63
N SER A 159 6.52 -11.02 -14.24
CA SER A 159 5.45 -11.33 -15.20
C SER A 159 4.16 -11.70 -14.48
N SER A 160 3.08 -11.21 -15.07
CA SER A 160 1.68 -11.51 -14.81
C SER A 160 1.34 -12.97 -15.07
N GLU A 161 0.47 -13.55 -14.24
CA GLU A 161 -0.28 -14.73 -14.64
C GLU A 161 -1.73 -14.64 -14.14
N THR A 162 -2.60 -14.17 -15.03
CA THR A 162 -4.06 -14.20 -14.91
C THR A 162 -4.56 -15.63 -15.02
N ARG A 163 -5.04 -16.22 -13.91
CA ARG A 163 -5.77 -17.50 -13.95
C ARG A 163 -7.27 -17.26 -14.23
N PRO A 164 -7.84 -17.80 -15.32
CA PRO A 164 -9.25 -17.62 -15.69
C PRO A 164 -10.24 -18.51 -14.90
N SER A 165 -9.79 -19.31 -13.94
CA SER A 165 -10.63 -20.32 -13.26
C SER A 165 -11.58 -19.79 -12.18
N GLN A 166 -11.37 -18.58 -11.66
CA GLN A 166 -12.19 -18.03 -10.56
C GLN A 166 -13.56 -17.53 -11.02
N ALA A 167 -13.75 -17.33 -12.34
CA ALA A 167 -15.01 -16.84 -12.87
C ALA A 167 -16.15 -17.87 -12.82
N ALA A 168 -15.81 -19.14 -13.01
CA ALA A 168 -16.78 -20.24 -12.99
C ALA A 168 -17.28 -20.53 -11.57
N LEU A 169 -16.39 -20.52 -10.58
CA LEU A 169 -16.72 -20.83 -9.16
C LEU A 169 -17.62 -19.77 -8.50
N LEU A 170 -17.60 -18.53 -9.01
CA LEU A 170 -18.43 -17.44 -8.48
C LEU A 170 -19.87 -17.44 -9.01
N LEU A 171 -20.13 -18.12 -10.13
CA LEU A 171 -21.50 -18.27 -10.65
C LEU A 171 -22.29 -19.33 -9.86
N ASP A 172 -21.67 -20.47 -9.51
CA ASP A 172 -22.33 -21.52 -8.71
C ASP A 172 -22.68 -21.06 -7.28
N THR A 173 -21.79 -20.29 -6.65
CA THR A 173 -21.99 -19.82 -5.27
C THR A 173 -23.02 -18.70 -5.11
N LEU A 174 -23.45 -18.05 -6.21
CA LEU A 174 -24.46 -16.99 -6.19
C LEU A 174 -25.84 -17.43 -6.67
N LEU A 175 -25.94 -18.62 -7.28
CA LEU A 175 -27.17 -19.20 -7.84
C LEU A 175 -27.79 -20.31 -6.95
N THR A 176 -27.19 -20.63 -5.81
CA THR A 176 -27.82 -21.42 -4.74
C THR A 176 -28.44 -20.50 -3.70
#